data_AF-A0A9E4E3V1-F1
#
_entry.id   AF-A0A9E4E3V1-F1
#
_cell.length_a   1.000
_cell.length_b   1.000
_cell.length_c   1.000
_cell.angle_alpha   90.00
_cell.angle_beta   90.00
_cell.angle_gamma   90.00
#
_symmetry.space_group_name_H-M   'P 1'
#
loop_
_entity.id
_entity.type
_entity.pdbx_description
1 polymer ?
#
loop_
_entity_poly.entity_id
_entity_poly.type
_entity_poly.pdbx_seq_one_letter_code
_entity_poly.pdbx_strand_id
1 'polypeptide(L)'
;MPYCTVCKQFADYEYDIDLSNGNHLHSSCLIKLQMREEEIEGILRQKRSQLILSLFVRDEVPDREVASEEEIRSLSAELTKLKDTLTLIYDFLPSWPPDWNERKRYLIQQNGSICSSCGEEGDVYLVHEIDLCEGGTNELDNLELICKPCHESMYEKGDIFGDFTLNPSQSEFAPQVKEIQSAINNNQRIQFDYKKPNAKTWMTRVVVPDRLFNIPNSRESGQTLCVEGFCELRQDIRVFALERMQDLEVIDY
;
A
#
# COMPACT_ATOMS: atom_id res chain seq x y z
N MET A 1 4.85 -26.59 14.08
CA MET A 1 5.05 -25.15 14.36
C MET A 1 5.69 -24.55 13.13
N PRO A 2 5.11 -23.48 12.58
CA PRO A 2 5.64 -22.84 11.40
C PRO A 2 6.96 -22.12 11.70
N TYR A 3 7.83 -22.05 10.69
CA TYR A 3 9.12 -21.38 10.76
C TYR A 3 9.09 -20.13 9.89
N CYS A 4 9.73 -19.07 10.35
CA CYS A 4 9.91 -17.86 9.56
C CYS A 4 10.71 -18.16 8.29
N THR A 5 10.20 -17.71 7.13
CA THR A 5 10.83 -17.96 5.84
C THR A 5 12.21 -17.29 5.72
N VAL A 6 12.46 -16.21 6.45
CA VAL A 6 13.73 -15.46 6.42
C VAL A 6 14.76 -16.04 7.38
N CYS A 7 14.48 -16.04 8.70
CA CYS A 7 15.48 -16.41 9.70
C CYS A 7 15.49 -17.90 10.09
N LYS A 8 14.51 -18.68 9.60
CA LYS A 8 14.32 -20.10 9.90
C LYS A 8 14.13 -20.42 11.40
N GLN A 9 13.81 -19.42 12.21
CA GLN A 9 13.43 -19.59 13.62
C GLN A 9 11.92 -19.76 13.75
N PHE A 10 11.47 -20.27 14.90
CA PHE A 10 10.05 -20.48 15.17
C PHE A 10 9.26 -19.16 15.14
N ALA A 11 8.10 -19.20 14.51
CA ALA A 11 7.14 -18.11 14.54
C ALA A 11 6.43 -18.06 15.91
N ASP A 12 6.31 -16.87 16.48
CA ASP A 12 5.51 -16.58 17.67
C ASP A 12 4.24 -15.86 17.19
N TYR A 13 3.09 -16.54 17.31
CA TYR A 13 1.83 -16.18 16.64
C TYR A 13 1.29 -14.79 16.99
N GLU A 14 1.80 -14.13 18.01
CA GLU A 14 1.26 -12.84 18.47
C GLU A 14 1.66 -11.65 17.57
N TYR A 15 2.77 -11.73 16.82
CA TYR A 15 3.30 -10.60 16.03
C TYR A 15 3.80 -10.97 14.63
N ASP A 16 3.51 -12.18 14.17
CA ASP A 16 3.99 -12.71 12.90
C ASP A 16 2.96 -12.56 11.78
N ILE A 17 3.47 -12.53 10.56
CA ILE A 17 2.70 -12.33 9.33
C ILE A 17 2.50 -13.70 8.68
N ASP A 18 1.25 -14.09 8.52
CA ASP A 18 0.86 -15.23 7.70
C ASP A 18 0.78 -14.78 6.24
N LEU A 19 1.57 -15.44 5.39
CA LEU A 19 1.59 -15.18 3.95
C LEU A 19 0.49 -15.99 3.26
N SER A 20 -0.05 -15.50 2.15
CA SER A 20 -1.15 -16.16 1.41
C SER A 20 -0.77 -17.55 0.86
N ASN A 21 0.53 -17.83 0.68
CA ASN A 21 1.04 -19.16 0.33
C ASN A 21 1.22 -20.12 1.52
N GLY A 22 0.75 -19.76 2.72
CA GLY A 22 0.87 -20.56 3.95
C GLY A 22 2.24 -20.50 4.63
N ASN A 23 3.18 -19.72 4.09
CA ASN A 23 4.45 -19.45 4.78
C ASN A 23 4.26 -18.41 5.89
N HIS A 24 5.23 -18.35 6.79
CA HIS A 24 5.19 -17.45 7.93
C HIS A 24 6.41 -16.54 7.93
N LEU A 25 6.24 -15.33 8.44
CA LEU A 25 7.27 -14.29 8.43
C LEU A 25 7.23 -13.50 9.74
N HIS A 26 8.36 -13.41 10.43
CA HIS A 26 8.45 -12.47 11.56
C HIS A 26 8.36 -11.03 11.03
N SER A 27 7.51 -10.21 11.63
CA SER A 27 7.45 -8.77 11.33
C SER A 27 8.82 -8.11 11.48
N SER A 28 9.61 -8.53 12.48
CA SER A 28 10.96 -8.02 12.70
C SER A 28 11.95 -8.41 11.60
N CYS A 29 11.76 -9.55 10.94
CA CYS A 29 12.59 -9.96 9.81
C CYS A 29 12.28 -9.10 8.58
N LEU A 30 10.99 -8.85 8.30
CA LEU A 30 10.58 -7.96 7.22
C LEU A 30 11.16 -6.56 7.38
N ILE A 31 11.01 -5.98 8.58
CA ILE A 31 11.52 -4.64 8.89
C ILE A 31 13.04 -4.57 8.69
N LYS A 32 13.79 -5.60 9.13
CA LYS A 32 15.26 -5.64 8.93
C LYS A 32 15.65 -5.66 7.46
N LEU A 33 14.93 -6.41 6.63
CA LEU A 33 15.18 -6.45 5.19
C LEU A 33 14.91 -5.07 4.55
N GLN A 34 13.78 -4.45 4.88
CA GLN A 34 13.41 -3.12 4.38
C GLN A 34 14.41 -2.04 4.81
N MET A 35 14.80 -2.02 6.09
CA MET A 35 15.81 -1.06 6.57
C MET A 35 17.16 -1.24 5.87
N ARG A 36 17.56 -2.47 5.59
CA ARG A 36 18.80 -2.74 4.86
C ARG A 36 18.72 -2.29 3.40
N GLU A 37 17.56 -2.42 2.78
CA GLU A 37 17.31 -1.92 1.42
C GLU A 37 17.48 -0.39 1.38
N GLU A 38 16.77 0.32 2.26
CA GLU A 38 16.85 1.78 2.38
C GLU A 38 18.28 2.26 2.68
N GLU A 39 19.01 1.55 3.55
CA GLU A 39 20.40 1.85 3.88
C GLU A 39 21.29 1.77 2.63
N ILE A 40 21.25 0.65 1.89
CA ILE A 40 22.07 0.45 0.71
C ILE A 40 21.70 1.45 -0.39
N GLU A 41 20.40 1.69 -0.62
CA GLU A 41 19.95 2.71 -1.57
C GLU A 41 20.42 4.11 -1.20
N GLY A 42 20.39 4.46 0.08
CA GLY A 42 20.90 5.71 0.61
C GLY A 42 22.41 5.88 0.33
N ILE A 43 23.20 4.85 0.61
CA ILE A 43 24.64 4.83 0.33
C ILE A 43 24.90 5.00 -1.17
N LEU A 44 24.24 4.20 -2.02
CA LEU A 44 24.42 4.26 -3.47
C LEU A 44 24.01 5.63 -4.04
N ARG A 45 22.94 6.23 -3.53
CA ARG A 45 22.49 7.58 -3.91
C ARG A 45 23.52 8.63 -3.52
N GLN A 46 24.07 8.57 -2.31
CA GLN A 46 25.10 9.49 -1.85
C GLN A 46 26.37 9.39 -2.70
N LYS A 47 26.81 8.16 -3.00
CA LYS A 47 28.01 7.92 -3.82
C LYS A 47 27.82 8.40 -5.26
N ARG A 48 26.65 8.19 -5.88
CA ARG A 48 26.33 8.76 -7.21
C ARG A 48 26.41 10.28 -7.22
N SER A 49 25.84 10.95 -6.21
CA SER A 49 25.90 12.40 -6.10
C SER A 49 27.34 12.93 -5.96
N GLN A 50 28.21 12.22 -5.22
CA GLN A 50 29.63 12.57 -5.08
C GLN A 50 30.39 12.44 -6.41
N LEU A 51 30.13 11.37 -7.17
CA LEU A 51 30.69 11.16 -8.51
C LEU A 51 30.28 12.25 -9.51
N ILE A 52 29.01 12.68 -9.47
CA ILE A 52 28.54 13.78 -10.32
C ILE A 52 29.27 15.08 -9.94
N LEU A 53 29.36 15.41 -8.65
CA LEU A 53 30.02 16.63 -8.17
C LEU A 53 31.52 16.68 -8.54
N SER A 54 32.23 15.55 -8.50
CA SER A 54 33.65 15.49 -8.88
C SER A 54 33.89 15.68 -10.38
N LEU A 55 32.89 15.45 -11.24
CA LEU A 55 32.97 15.74 -12.68
C LEU A 55 32.88 17.25 -12.98
N PHE A 56 32.31 18.05 -12.07
CA PHE A 56 32.04 19.48 -12.28
C PHE A 56 32.96 20.42 -11.48
N VAL A 57 33.73 19.94 -10.50
CA VAL A 57 34.65 20.76 -9.70
C VAL A 57 36.09 20.28 -9.92
N ARG A 58 36.92 21.13 -10.54
CA ARG A 58 38.31 20.81 -10.92
C ARG A 58 39.38 21.20 -9.91
N ASP A 59 39.04 21.77 -8.76
CA ASP A 59 40.03 22.20 -7.78
C ASP A 59 40.01 21.39 -6.48
N GLU A 60 41.25 21.09 -6.06
CA GLU A 60 41.74 20.41 -4.85
C GLU A 60 40.74 20.35 -3.68
N VAL A 61 40.04 19.22 -3.53
CA VAL A 61 39.34 18.87 -2.28
C VAL A 61 40.16 17.77 -1.58
N PRO A 62 40.46 17.93 -0.27
CA PRO A 62 41.26 16.96 0.46
C PRO A 62 40.50 15.64 0.60
N ASP A 63 41.19 14.55 0.25
CA ASP A 63 41.06 13.18 0.77
C ASP A 63 39.64 12.76 1.19
N ARG A 64 38.68 12.89 0.27
CA ARG A 64 37.39 12.20 0.42
C ARG A 64 37.57 10.81 -0.15
N GLU A 65 37.48 9.78 0.69
CA GLU A 65 37.42 8.37 0.29
C GLU A 65 36.32 8.18 -0.78
N VAL A 66 36.72 8.27 -2.04
CA VAL A 66 35.92 7.84 -3.17
C VAL A 66 35.72 6.35 -2.95
N ALA A 67 34.48 5.91 -2.71
CA ALA A 67 34.22 4.48 -2.58
C ALA A 67 34.77 3.80 -3.83
N SER A 68 35.51 2.72 -3.61
CA SER A 68 36.05 1.95 -4.71
C SER A 68 34.89 1.49 -5.62
N GLU A 69 35.10 1.46 -6.94
CA GLU A 69 34.11 0.93 -7.88
C GLU A 69 33.66 -0.50 -7.48
N GLU A 70 34.54 -1.24 -6.81
CA GLU A 70 34.28 -2.54 -6.23
C GLU A 70 33.21 -2.51 -5.12
N GLU A 71 33.26 -1.54 -4.21
CA GLU A 71 32.23 -1.37 -3.18
C GLU A 71 30.86 -1.05 -3.80
N ILE A 72 30.81 -0.16 -4.79
CA ILE A 72 29.56 0.19 -5.48
C ILE A 72 28.97 -1.04 -6.17
N ARG A 73 29.82 -1.83 -6.84
CA ARG A 73 29.41 -3.07 -7.51
C ARG A 73 28.88 -4.09 -6.50
N SER A 74 29.59 -4.26 -5.39
CA SER A 74 29.20 -5.17 -4.30
C SER A 74 27.85 -4.77 -3.69
N LEU A 75 27.67 -3.51 -3.33
CA LEU A 75 26.43 -2.99 -2.77
C LEU A 75 25.26 -3.10 -3.76
N SER A 76 25.51 -2.84 -5.04
CA SER A 76 24.47 -3.00 -6.08
C SER A 76 24.03 -4.45 -6.23
N ALA A 77 24.97 -5.40 -6.14
CA ALA A 77 24.66 -6.83 -6.17
C ALA A 77 23.92 -7.29 -4.90
N GLU A 78 24.28 -6.77 -3.73
CA GLU A 78 23.56 -7.01 -2.48
C GLU A 78 22.12 -6.46 -2.56
N LEU A 79 21.96 -5.22 -3.02
CA LEU A 79 20.64 -4.59 -3.20
C LEU A 79 19.75 -5.42 -4.14
N THR A 80 20.31 -5.93 -5.24
CA THR A 80 19.57 -6.76 -6.19
C THR A 80 19.02 -8.01 -5.50
N LYS A 81 19.88 -8.75 -4.78
CA LYS A 81 19.46 -9.96 -4.04
C LYS A 81 18.42 -9.66 -2.97
N LEU A 82 18.56 -8.51 -2.31
CA LEU A 82 17.64 -8.09 -1.26
C LEU A 82 16.26 -7.77 -1.85
N LYS A 83 16.22 -7.05 -2.97
CA LYS A 83 14.99 -6.79 -3.73
C LYS A 83 14.33 -8.08 -4.19
N ASP A 84 15.09 -9.00 -4.76
CA ASP A 84 14.56 -10.32 -5.16
C ASP A 84 13.90 -11.05 -3.98
N THR A 85 14.53 -10.99 -2.80
CA THR A 85 14.00 -11.60 -1.57
C THR A 85 12.73 -10.90 -1.09
N LEU A 86 12.71 -9.56 -1.11
CA LEU A 86 11.56 -8.76 -0.72
C LEU A 86 10.38 -8.97 -1.68
N THR A 87 10.61 -9.01 -2.99
CA THR A 87 9.58 -9.30 -3.99
C THR A 87 8.91 -10.65 -3.72
N LEU A 88 9.69 -11.71 -3.47
CA LEU A 88 9.15 -13.03 -3.12
C LEU A 88 8.29 -13.03 -1.84
N ILE A 89 8.56 -12.12 -0.91
CA ILE A 89 7.72 -11.95 0.29
C ILE A 89 6.46 -11.16 -0.05
N TYR A 90 6.62 -10.07 -0.81
CA TYR A 90 5.57 -9.15 -1.21
C TYR A 90 4.51 -9.79 -2.08
N ASP A 91 4.90 -10.74 -2.93
CA ASP A 91 3.99 -11.57 -3.74
C ASP A 91 2.89 -12.23 -2.90
N PHE A 92 3.20 -12.59 -1.66
CA PHE A 92 2.26 -13.30 -0.77
C PHE A 92 1.88 -12.52 0.48
N LEU A 93 2.18 -11.23 0.51
CA LEU A 93 1.77 -10.38 1.63
C LEU A 93 0.24 -10.28 1.65
N PRO A 94 -0.44 -10.44 2.81
CA PRO A 94 -1.91 -10.35 2.91
C PRO A 94 -2.43 -8.91 2.82
N SER A 95 -1.62 -8.01 2.25
CA SER A 95 -1.90 -6.61 2.02
C SER A 95 -1.13 -6.16 0.80
N TRP A 96 -1.43 -4.95 0.31
CA TRP A 96 -0.69 -4.39 -0.80
C TRP A 96 0.77 -4.15 -0.39
N PRO A 97 1.73 -4.55 -1.25
CA PRO A 97 3.13 -4.49 -0.91
C PRO A 97 3.71 -3.08 -1.12
N PRO A 98 4.79 -2.73 -0.41
CA PRO A 98 5.48 -1.44 -0.59
C PRO A 98 5.96 -1.17 -2.03
N ASP A 99 6.17 -2.22 -2.84
CA ASP A 99 6.62 -2.13 -4.23
C ASP A 99 5.47 -2.04 -5.25
N TRP A 100 4.25 -1.71 -4.82
CA TRP A 100 3.07 -1.65 -5.69
C TRP A 100 3.25 -0.73 -6.91
N ASN A 101 3.90 0.41 -6.71
CA ASN A 101 4.17 1.36 -7.79
C ASN A 101 5.21 0.83 -8.78
N GLU A 102 6.19 0.05 -8.32
CA GLU A 102 7.16 -0.66 -9.14
C GLU A 102 6.44 -1.69 -10.01
N ARG A 103 5.52 -2.48 -9.44
CA ARG A 103 4.69 -3.46 -10.16
C ARG A 103 3.85 -2.78 -11.26
N LYS A 104 3.22 -1.65 -10.92
CA LYS A 104 2.45 -0.84 -11.88
C LYS A 104 3.32 -0.34 -13.02
N ARG A 105 4.49 0.24 -12.71
CA ARG A 105 5.45 0.71 -13.72
C ARG A 105 5.94 -0.43 -14.61
N TYR A 106 6.19 -1.60 -14.04
CA TYR A 106 6.61 -2.78 -14.79
C TYR A 106 5.53 -3.20 -15.80
N LEU A 107 4.26 -3.31 -15.39
CA LEU A 107 3.18 -3.67 -16.29
C LEU A 107 2.94 -2.62 -17.38
N ILE A 108 3.02 -1.33 -17.05
CA ILE A 108 2.94 -0.25 -18.05
C ILE A 108 4.09 -0.36 -19.06
N GLN A 109 5.30 -0.71 -18.62
CA GLN A 109 6.43 -0.90 -19.51
C GLN A 109 6.25 -2.10 -20.46
N GLN A 110 5.58 -3.18 -20.01
CA GLN A 110 5.32 -4.35 -20.84
C GLN A 110 4.15 -4.15 -21.80
N ASN A 111 3.05 -3.58 -21.31
CA ASN A 111 1.75 -3.61 -22.00
C ASN A 111 1.30 -2.22 -22.50
N GLY A 112 2.06 -1.17 -22.21
CA GLY A 112 1.61 0.21 -22.36
C GLY A 112 0.61 0.61 -21.28
N SER A 113 0.14 1.85 -21.34
CA SER A 113 -0.90 2.36 -20.42
C SER A 113 -2.29 1.99 -20.94
N ILE A 114 -2.49 0.73 -21.29
CA ILE A 114 -3.70 0.20 -21.94
C ILE A 114 -4.55 -0.51 -20.90
N CYS A 115 -5.85 -0.21 -20.87
CA CYS A 115 -6.80 -0.89 -19.99
C CYS A 115 -7.06 -2.33 -20.46
N SER A 116 -6.86 -3.32 -19.58
CA SER A 116 -7.17 -4.74 -19.83
C SER A 116 -8.65 -5.00 -20.13
N SER A 117 -9.56 -4.17 -19.59
CA SER A 117 -11.00 -4.35 -19.74
C SER A 117 -11.56 -3.77 -21.06
N CYS A 118 -11.22 -2.52 -21.41
CA CYS A 118 -11.76 -1.85 -22.60
C CYS A 118 -10.77 -1.69 -23.76
N GLY A 119 -9.47 -1.87 -23.53
CA GLY A 119 -8.42 -1.71 -24.53
C GLY A 119 -8.02 -0.27 -24.85
N GLU A 120 -8.59 0.72 -24.16
CA GLU A 120 -8.25 2.14 -24.35
C GLU A 120 -6.92 2.49 -23.67
N GLU A 121 -6.14 3.35 -24.31
CA GLU A 121 -4.92 3.92 -23.75
C GLU A 121 -5.24 5.16 -22.92
N GLY A 122 -4.67 5.26 -21.72
CA GLY A 122 -4.87 6.41 -20.85
C GLY A 122 -4.34 6.19 -19.45
N ASP A 123 -4.83 6.97 -18.48
CA ASP A 123 -4.48 6.77 -17.07
C ASP A 123 -5.11 5.47 -16.55
N VAL A 124 -4.25 4.57 -16.09
CA VAL A 124 -4.63 3.24 -15.57
C VAL A 124 -4.33 3.11 -14.08
N TYR A 125 -5.13 2.31 -13.40
CA TYR A 125 -4.97 1.82 -12.04
C TYR A 125 -4.44 0.39 -12.09
N LEU A 126 -3.72 -0.01 -11.05
CA LEU A 126 -3.31 -1.39 -10.85
C LEU A 126 -4.29 -2.01 -9.87
N VAL A 127 -4.94 -3.09 -10.26
CA VAL A 127 -5.88 -3.84 -9.42
C VAL A 127 -5.53 -5.33 -9.44
N HIS A 128 -6.10 -6.07 -8.50
CA HIS A 128 -6.06 -7.52 -8.52
C HIS A 128 -7.15 -8.08 -9.44
N GLU A 129 -6.85 -9.14 -10.19
CA GLU A 129 -7.85 -9.92 -10.93
C GLU A 129 -8.70 -10.76 -9.95
N ILE A 130 -8.03 -11.45 -9.01
CA ILE A 130 -8.64 -12.13 -7.88
C ILE A 130 -8.28 -11.35 -6.61
N ASP A 131 -9.29 -10.90 -5.86
CA ASP A 131 -9.08 -10.15 -4.62
C ASP A 131 -8.28 -10.95 -3.59
N LEU A 132 -7.45 -10.26 -2.80
CA LEU A 132 -6.67 -10.87 -1.70
C LEU A 132 -7.56 -11.62 -0.70
N CYS A 133 -8.79 -11.13 -0.45
CA CYS A 133 -9.73 -11.78 0.47
C CYS A 133 -10.36 -13.06 -0.11
N GLU A 134 -10.36 -13.22 -1.44
CA GLU A 134 -10.83 -14.40 -2.15
C GLU A 134 -9.70 -15.40 -2.46
N GLY A 135 -8.48 -15.11 -1.99
CA GLY A 135 -7.31 -15.97 -2.16
C GLY A 135 -6.36 -15.54 -3.26
N GLY A 136 -6.52 -14.33 -3.81
CA GLY A 136 -5.55 -13.74 -4.73
C GLY A 136 -4.19 -13.46 -4.09
N THR A 137 -3.19 -13.20 -4.93
CA THR A 137 -1.82 -12.86 -4.54
C THR A 137 -1.43 -11.48 -5.10
N ASN A 138 -0.30 -10.93 -4.67
CA ASN A 138 0.22 -9.70 -5.28
C ASN A 138 1.08 -10.00 -6.52
N GLU A 139 1.29 -11.26 -6.88
CA GLU A 139 2.09 -11.67 -8.04
C GLU A 139 1.58 -10.97 -9.31
N LEU A 140 2.50 -10.61 -10.21
CA LEU A 140 2.17 -9.85 -11.43
C LEU A 140 1.08 -10.52 -12.28
N ASP A 141 1.02 -11.85 -12.28
CA ASP A 141 0.02 -12.63 -13.03
C ASP A 141 -1.41 -12.48 -12.47
N ASN A 142 -1.57 -12.02 -11.23
CA ASN A 142 -2.86 -11.71 -10.62
C ASN A 142 -3.19 -10.20 -10.67
N LEU A 143 -2.39 -9.40 -11.39
CA LEU A 143 -2.57 -7.95 -11.44
C LEU A 143 -2.94 -7.46 -12.85
N GLU A 144 -3.85 -6.50 -12.90
CA GLU A 144 -4.32 -5.92 -14.16
C GLU A 144 -4.28 -4.39 -14.15
N LEU A 145 -4.09 -3.81 -15.33
CA LEU A 145 -4.18 -2.37 -15.54
C LEU A 145 -5.59 -2.01 -16.04
N ILE A 146 -6.30 -1.16 -15.32
CA ILE A 146 -7.65 -0.75 -15.71
C ILE A 146 -7.82 0.77 -15.67
N CYS A 147 -8.53 1.34 -16.63
CA CYS A 147 -8.82 2.77 -16.62
C CYS A 147 -9.87 3.11 -15.55
N LYS A 148 -9.94 4.39 -15.16
CA LYS A 148 -10.90 4.89 -14.17
C LYS A 148 -12.34 4.43 -14.46
N PRO A 149 -12.89 4.59 -15.68
CA PRO A 149 -14.26 4.18 -15.97
C PRO A 149 -14.50 2.68 -15.80
N CYS A 150 -13.54 1.84 -16.23
CA CYS A 150 -13.64 0.40 -16.06
C CYS A 150 -13.59 -0.01 -14.59
N HIS A 151 -12.68 0.59 -13.81
CA HIS A 151 -12.61 0.40 -12.36
C HIS A 151 -13.93 0.74 -11.68
N GLU A 152 -14.49 1.93 -11.95
CA GLU A 152 -15.78 2.35 -11.41
C GLU A 152 -16.92 1.39 -11.84
N SER A 153 -16.92 0.91 -13.08
CA SER A 153 -17.94 0.00 -13.59
C SER A 153 -17.92 -1.42 -12.99
N MET A 154 -16.75 -1.88 -12.51
CA MET A 154 -16.66 -3.16 -11.79
C MET A 154 -17.54 -3.15 -10.54
N TYR A 155 -17.82 -1.97 -9.99
CA TYR A 155 -18.67 -1.80 -8.82
C TYR A 155 -20.15 -1.61 -9.16
N GLU A 156 -20.55 -1.34 -10.42
CA GLU A 156 -21.98 -1.24 -10.80
C GLU A 156 -22.66 -2.60 -11.00
N LYS A 157 -21.91 -3.64 -11.41
CA LYS A 157 -22.47 -4.98 -11.64
C LYS A 157 -22.14 -5.95 -10.52
N GLY A 158 -23.04 -5.98 -9.53
CA GLY A 158 -23.03 -7.03 -8.51
C GLY A 158 -22.21 -6.66 -7.28
N ASP A 159 -22.31 -5.41 -6.85
CA ASP A 159 -21.62 -4.91 -5.66
C ASP A 159 -21.94 -5.78 -4.44
N ILE A 160 -20.95 -6.55 -3.98
CA ILE A 160 -21.01 -7.30 -2.73
C ILE A 160 -21.11 -6.33 -1.54
N PHE A 161 -20.75 -5.05 -1.76
CA PHE A 161 -20.74 -3.98 -0.77
C PHE A 161 -21.92 -2.99 -0.90
N GLY A 162 -22.70 -3.09 -1.99
CA GLY A 162 -23.98 -2.41 -2.23
C GLY A 162 -23.94 -0.88 -2.24
N ASP A 163 -24.93 -0.28 -2.90
CA ASP A 163 -25.27 1.14 -2.69
C ASP A 163 -25.32 1.44 -1.18
N PHE A 164 -24.52 2.40 -0.73
CA PHE A 164 -24.53 2.80 0.67
C PHE A 164 -25.86 3.47 1.02
N THR A 165 -26.68 2.76 1.80
CA THR A 165 -27.83 3.34 2.50
C THR A 165 -27.54 3.46 3.99
N LEU A 166 -27.74 4.66 4.53
CA LEU A 166 -27.76 4.89 5.98
C LEU A 166 -28.89 4.06 6.60
N ASN A 167 -28.54 3.05 7.39
CA ASN A 167 -29.52 2.31 8.16
C ASN A 167 -30.00 3.16 9.36
N PRO A 168 -31.21 2.93 9.90
CA PRO A 168 -31.69 3.66 11.08
C PRO A 168 -30.77 3.54 12.31
N SER A 169 -30.06 2.42 12.44
CA SER A 169 -29.05 2.20 13.50
C SER A 169 -27.76 3.01 13.31
N GLN A 170 -27.55 3.60 12.13
CA GLN A 170 -26.37 4.37 11.76
C GLN A 170 -26.67 5.86 11.64
N SER A 171 -27.88 6.30 12.01
CA SER A 171 -28.31 7.70 11.86
C SER A 171 -27.41 8.69 12.62
N GLU A 172 -26.71 8.24 13.66
CA GLU A 172 -25.73 9.05 14.39
C GLU A 172 -24.54 9.48 13.53
N PHE A 173 -24.21 8.73 12.47
CA PHE A 173 -23.13 9.04 11.54
C PHE A 173 -23.57 9.94 10.39
N ALA A 174 -24.84 10.36 10.33
CA ALA A 174 -25.34 11.20 9.25
C ALA A 174 -24.53 12.49 9.01
N PRO A 175 -24.02 13.20 10.05
CA PRO A 175 -23.13 14.33 9.86
C PRO A 175 -21.81 13.93 9.17
N GLN A 176 -21.13 12.91 9.67
CA GLN A 176 -19.85 12.43 9.13
C GLN A 176 -20.00 11.95 7.69
N VAL A 177 -21.08 11.20 7.40
CA VAL A 177 -21.41 10.76 6.05
C VAL A 177 -21.55 11.93 5.10
N LYS A 178 -22.24 13.00 5.51
CA LYS A 178 -22.44 14.18 4.68
C LYS A 178 -21.11 14.88 4.37
N GLU A 179 -20.24 15.03 5.37
CA GLU A 179 -18.90 15.61 5.20
C GLU A 179 -18.04 14.75 4.26
N ILE A 180 -17.99 13.44 4.48
CA ILE A 180 -17.22 12.51 3.64
C ILE A 180 -17.75 12.50 2.20
N GLN A 181 -19.07 12.47 2.02
CA GLN A 181 -19.67 12.51 0.68
C GLN A 181 -19.37 13.84 -0.04
N SER A 182 -19.38 14.95 0.69
CA SER A 182 -18.95 16.25 0.16
C SER A 182 -17.49 16.20 -0.27
N ALA A 183 -16.61 15.62 0.56
CA ALA A 183 -15.19 15.48 0.25
C ALA A 183 -14.94 14.59 -0.97
N ILE A 184 -15.66 13.48 -1.12
CA ILE A 184 -15.61 12.62 -2.31
C ILE A 184 -16.04 13.43 -3.55
N ASN A 185 -17.19 14.10 -3.50
CA ASN A 185 -17.74 14.82 -4.64
C ASN A 185 -16.87 16.00 -5.09
N ASN A 186 -16.15 16.63 -4.16
CA ASN A 186 -15.31 17.78 -4.42
C ASN A 186 -13.83 17.43 -4.60
N ASN A 187 -13.44 16.14 -4.58
CA ASN A 187 -12.04 15.71 -4.51
C ASN A 187 -11.28 16.50 -3.43
N GLN A 188 -11.69 16.37 -2.18
CA GLN A 188 -10.99 16.94 -1.01
C GLN A 188 -10.45 15.83 -0.13
N ARG A 189 -9.51 16.18 0.75
CA ARG A 189 -8.99 15.25 1.75
C ARG A 189 -9.85 15.29 3.00
N ILE A 190 -9.88 14.19 3.73
CA ILE A 190 -10.44 14.12 5.07
C ILE A 190 -9.33 13.82 6.06
N GLN A 191 -9.34 14.54 7.17
CA GLN A 191 -8.49 14.28 8.33
C GLN A 191 -9.37 13.77 9.47
N PHE A 192 -8.92 12.73 10.17
CA PHE A 192 -9.63 12.20 11.33
C PHE A 192 -8.68 11.44 12.26
N ASP A 193 -9.04 11.36 13.53
CA ASP A 193 -8.39 10.49 14.50
C ASP A 193 -9.00 9.09 14.46
N TYR A 194 -8.15 8.06 14.37
CA TYR A 194 -8.59 6.68 14.23
C TYR A 194 -8.03 5.75 15.30
N LYS A 195 -8.91 4.96 15.92
CA LYS A 195 -8.54 3.96 16.94
C LYS A 195 -8.74 2.53 16.44
N LYS A 196 -7.64 1.79 16.28
CA LYS A 196 -7.71 0.34 15.97
C LYS A 196 -8.28 -0.43 17.17
N PRO A 197 -8.93 -1.60 16.99
CA PRO A 197 -9.56 -2.36 18.06
C PRO A 197 -8.66 -2.63 19.28
N ASN A 198 -7.39 -2.94 19.03
CA ASN A 198 -6.41 -3.26 20.08
C ASN A 198 -5.43 -2.10 20.36
N ALA A 199 -5.66 -0.91 19.80
CA ALA A 199 -4.79 0.23 20.04
C ALA A 199 -5.17 0.98 21.32
N LYS A 200 -4.16 1.29 22.13
CA LYS A 200 -4.31 2.12 23.33
C LYS A 200 -4.46 3.60 23.00
N THR A 201 -3.95 4.03 21.84
CA THR A 201 -3.88 5.42 21.41
C THR A 201 -4.65 5.64 20.11
N TRP A 202 -5.18 6.84 19.98
CA TRP A 202 -5.67 7.38 18.71
C TRP A 202 -4.48 7.75 17.83
N MET A 203 -4.69 7.68 16.51
CA MET A 203 -3.71 8.20 15.56
C MET A 203 -4.43 8.93 14.45
N THR A 204 -3.95 10.13 14.14
CA THR A 204 -4.46 10.95 13.05
C THR A 204 -4.19 10.29 11.69
N ARG A 205 -5.16 10.42 10.79
CA ARG A 205 -5.14 9.94 9.41
C ARG A 205 -5.51 11.10 8.50
N VAL A 206 -4.83 11.19 7.37
CA VAL A 206 -5.24 11.99 6.22
C VAL A 206 -5.55 11.00 5.10
N VAL A 207 -6.75 11.11 4.54
CA VAL A 207 -7.26 10.19 3.53
C VAL A 207 -7.88 11.00 2.39
N VAL A 208 -7.60 10.64 1.14
CA VAL A 208 -8.40 11.04 -0.02
C VAL A 208 -9.54 10.02 -0.12
N PRO A 209 -10.77 10.36 0.31
CA PRO A 209 -11.86 9.41 0.34
C PRO A 209 -12.34 9.12 -1.09
N ASP A 210 -12.66 7.86 -1.35
CA ASP A 210 -13.15 7.38 -2.64
C ASP A 210 -14.64 7.03 -2.57
N ARG A 211 -15.04 6.26 -1.55
CA ARG A 211 -16.45 5.85 -1.36
C ARG A 211 -16.82 5.50 0.07
N LEU A 212 -18.13 5.50 0.34
CA LEU A 212 -18.75 4.96 1.54
C LEU A 212 -19.45 3.64 1.21
N PHE A 213 -19.39 2.66 2.10
CA PHE A 213 -20.07 1.36 1.93
C PHE A 213 -20.28 0.63 3.26
N ASN A 214 -21.14 -0.38 3.25
CA ASN A 214 -21.46 -1.19 4.43
C ASN A 214 -20.79 -2.58 4.33
N ILE A 215 -20.07 -2.97 5.38
CA ILE A 215 -19.47 -4.31 5.50
C ILE A 215 -20.33 -5.18 6.42
N PRO A 216 -20.76 -6.38 6.00
CA PRO A 216 -21.48 -7.32 6.87
C PRO A 216 -20.63 -7.73 8.10
N ASN A 217 -21.21 -7.67 9.29
CA ASN A 217 -20.55 -8.15 10.49
C ASN A 217 -20.70 -9.67 10.64
N SER A 218 -19.59 -10.37 10.86
CA SER A 218 -19.57 -11.84 10.97
C SER A 218 -20.09 -12.37 12.31
N ARG A 219 -20.40 -11.50 13.28
CA ARG A 219 -20.80 -11.88 14.65
C ARG A 219 -22.25 -11.57 15.00
N GLU A 220 -22.84 -10.57 14.38
CA GLU A 220 -24.23 -10.14 14.58
C GLU A 220 -24.76 -9.71 13.21
N SER A 221 -26.05 -9.88 12.95
CA SER A 221 -26.73 -9.53 11.69
C SER A 221 -26.75 -8.02 11.37
N GLY A 222 -25.71 -7.28 11.74
CA GLY A 222 -25.50 -5.86 11.49
C GLY A 222 -24.45 -5.61 10.40
N GLN A 223 -24.33 -4.34 10.03
CA GLN A 223 -23.37 -3.86 9.05
C GLN A 223 -22.53 -2.75 9.67
N THR A 224 -21.23 -2.73 9.37
CA THR A 224 -20.31 -1.66 9.74
C THR A 224 -20.16 -0.70 8.58
N LEU A 225 -20.47 0.57 8.83
CA LEU A 225 -20.28 1.64 7.85
C LEU A 225 -18.80 2.03 7.78
N CYS A 226 -18.26 2.00 6.57
CA CYS A 226 -16.87 2.28 6.28
C CYS A 226 -16.70 3.33 5.18
N VAL A 227 -15.56 4.02 5.22
CA VAL A 227 -15.03 4.80 4.09
C VAL A 227 -13.77 4.12 3.57
N GLU A 228 -13.67 3.99 2.26
CA GLU A 228 -12.45 3.62 1.55
C GLU A 228 -11.80 4.87 0.96
N GLY A 229 -10.46 4.90 0.95
CA GLY A 229 -9.72 5.97 0.32
C GLY A 229 -8.21 5.84 0.48
N PHE A 230 -7.47 6.65 -0.25
CA PHE A 230 -6.00 6.68 -0.20
C PHE A 230 -5.51 7.36 1.07
N CYS A 231 -4.89 6.60 1.98
CA CYS A 231 -4.34 7.10 3.22
C CYS A 231 -2.90 7.60 3.06
N GLU A 232 -2.65 8.89 3.27
CA GLU A 232 -1.32 9.49 3.12
C GLU A 232 -0.30 8.94 4.11
N LEU A 233 -0.69 8.67 5.37
CA LEU A 233 0.24 8.10 6.35
C LEU A 233 0.77 6.73 5.92
N ARG A 234 -0.04 5.97 5.17
CA ARG A 234 0.29 4.62 4.73
C ARG A 234 0.67 4.54 3.25
N GLN A 235 0.48 5.64 2.51
CA GLN A 235 0.66 5.74 1.06
C GLN A 235 -0.11 4.66 0.30
N ASP A 236 -1.36 4.38 0.71
CA ASP A 236 -2.13 3.24 0.18
C ASP A 236 -3.64 3.35 0.40
N ILE A 237 -4.46 2.64 -0.39
CA ILE A 237 -5.91 2.54 -0.24
C ILE A 237 -6.26 1.76 1.04
N ARG A 238 -7.12 2.34 1.88
CA ARG A 238 -7.50 1.76 3.17
C ARG A 238 -8.97 1.97 3.46
N VAL A 239 -9.53 0.98 4.15
CA VAL A 239 -10.90 1.01 4.66
C VAL A 239 -10.88 1.37 6.14
N PHE A 240 -11.72 2.33 6.51
CA PHE A 240 -11.84 2.83 7.88
C PHE A 240 -13.30 2.80 8.32
N ALA A 241 -13.57 2.15 9.46
CA ALA A 241 -14.93 2.11 10.02
C ALA A 241 -15.26 3.44 10.70
N LEU A 242 -16.41 4.03 10.38
CA LEU A 242 -16.81 5.35 10.90
C LEU A 242 -17.00 5.32 12.42
N GLU A 243 -17.44 4.20 13.01
CA GLU A 243 -17.57 4.03 14.46
C GLU A 243 -16.24 4.19 15.24
N ARG A 244 -15.10 4.08 14.53
CA ARG A 244 -13.74 4.19 15.10
C ARG A 244 -13.06 5.52 14.75
N MET A 245 -13.82 6.47 14.21
CA MET A 245 -13.36 7.81 13.86
C MET A 245 -13.83 8.83 14.90
N GLN A 246 -12.98 9.83 15.15
CA GLN A 246 -13.36 11.07 15.83
C GLN A 246 -12.67 12.25 15.15
N ASP A 247 -13.14 13.46 15.46
CA ASP A 247 -12.54 14.72 15.01
C ASP A 247 -12.35 14.77 13.47
N LEU A 248 -13.40 14.37 12.73
CA LEU A 248 -13.41 14.39 11.27
C LEU A 248 -13.48 15.84 10.75
N GLU A 249 -12.54 16.20 9.90
CA GLU A 249 -12.47 17.49 9.22
C GLU A 249 -12.21 17.30 7.72
N VAL A 250 -12.93 18.04 6.87
CA VAL A 250 -12.61 18.14 5.45
C VAL A 250 -11.51 19.20 5.30
N ILE A 251 -10.44 18.84 4.60
CA ILE A 251 -9.29 19.71 4.38
C ILE A 251 -8.97 19.79 2.88
N ASP A 252 -8.56 20.98 2.46
CA ASP A 252 -8.14 21.22 1.08
C ASP A 252 -6.79 20.54 0.78
N TYR A 253 -6.47 20.39 -0.50
CA TYR A 253 -5.17 19.88 -0.98
C TYR A 253 -3.99 20.79 -0.64
#